data_AF-A0A3G6RYN2-F1
#
_entry.id   AF-A0A3G6RYN2-F1
#
_cell.length_a   1.000
_cell.length_b   1.000
_cell.length_c   1.000
_cell.angle_alpha   90.00
_cell.angle_beta   90.00
_cell.angle_gamma   90.00
#
_symmetry.space_group_name_H-M   'P 1'
#
loop_
_entity.id
_entity.type
_entity.pdbx_description
1 polymer ?
#
loop_
_entity_poly.entity_id
_entity_poly.type
_entity_poly.pdbx_seq_one_letter_code
_entity_poly.pdbx_strand_id
1 'polypeptide(L)'
;MEKLIIKNFGPIADIEIELNKYVILIGDTSTGKSVIAKLSVIFNEVAFKGIKTISNFKEHLKKFNISYLKKESYIKYSIGDDYIEINDNKIKNNNFKGLQLNEKKLHNLQQKYNNLLKDSIVINDSDLSKQISDLKLSFEELKETFIDLQSLVHYNLPLYIPTERITFSMAGNSLAGLWANNINISQSYKDFAAIYDKAKEAIKSLKYDSLSFDYHYNDENEHIVHNNKKIDLNQASSGIQSVLPLLLVLNYILIQSNKETFIKCIVIEEPEISLFPVRQKELIEYIVNLFNKSKARIVIPTHSPYILSAFNNLILAKNAYNENTKRKEEINKIINEGLWIDYKQISVYEIKDGKSITLNDDELKNINISAIDSASDILSEQADQLIDIRYEG
;
A
#
# COMPACT_ATOMS: atom_id res chain seq x y z
N MET A 1 -7.56 10.43 -15.60
CA MET A 1 -6.85 10.85 -14.37
C MET A 1 -7.61 10.33 -13.17
N GLU A 2 -6.95 9.87 -12.12
CA GLU A 2 -7.62 9.35 -10.92
C GLU A 2 -7.60 10.40 -9.81
N LYS A 3 -8.75 10.69 -9.20
CA LYS A 3 -8.92 11.75 -8.20
C LYS A 3 -9.80 11.31 -7.04
N LEU A 4 -9.55 11.90 -5.87
CA LEU A 4 -10.33 11.72 -4.66
C LEU A 4 -10.65 13.08 -4.04
N ILE A 5 -11.94 13.36 -3.86
CA ILE A 5 -12.46 14.56 -3.22
C ILE A 5 -13.21 14.13 -1.96
N ILE A 6 -12.90 14.76 -0.83
CA ILE A 6 -13.51 14.44 0.47
C ILE A 6 -13.87 15.74 1.18
N LYS A 7 -15.11 15.84 1.68
CA LYS A 7 -15.59 16.97 2.49
C LYS A 7 -16.36 16.47 3.70
N ASN A 8 -16.20 17.15 4.83
CA ASN A 8 -16.88 16.88 6.10
C ASN A 8 -16.83 15.40 6.51
N PHE A 9 -15.63 14.82 6.57
CA PHE A 9 -15.44 13.40 6.87
C PHE A 9 -14.32 13.20 7.90
N GLY A 10 -14.71 13.04 9.17
CA GLY A 10 -13.76 12.90 10.28
C GLY A 10 -12.95 14.20 10.45
N PRO A 11 -11.60 14.14 10.46
CA PRO A 11 -10.75 15.33 10.54
C PRO A 11 -10.68 16.13 9.22
N ILE A 12 -11.27 15.62 8.13
CA ILE A 12 -11.19 16.25 6.81
C ILE A 12 -12.32 17.26 6.64
N ALA A 13 -11.95 18.51 6.35
CA ALA A 13 -12.86 19.59 6.03
C ALA A 13 -13.20 19.64 4.53
N ASP A 14 -12.18 19.82 3.67
CA ASP A 14 -12.32 19.85 2.21
C ASP A 14 -10.97 19.57 1.56
N ILE A 15 -10.84 18.43 0.88
CA ILE A 15 -9.63 18.07 0.13
C ILE A 15 -9.97 17.61 -1.28
N GLU A 16 -9.07 17.89 -2.20
CA GLU A 16 -9.02 17.32 -3.55
C GLU A 16 -7.58 16.88 -3.81
N ILE A 17 -7.40 15.58 -4.09
CA ILE A 17 -6.09 15.01 -4.39
C ILE A 17 -6.12 14.16 -5.66
N GLU A 18 -4.98 14.13 -6.32
CA GLU A 18 -4.71 13.27 -7.46
C GLU A 18 -3.98 12.02 -7.00
N LEU A 19 -4.42 10.87 -7.52
CA LEU A 19 -3.87 9.57 -7.14
C LEU A 19 -2.93 9.09 -8.25
N ASN A 20 -1.76 9.72 -8.35
CA ASN A 20 -0.69 9.26 -9.25
C ASN A 20 -0.06 7.95 -8.74
N LYS A 21 1.04 7.50 -9.36
CA LYS A 21 1.69 6.24 -9.01
C LYS A 21 2.28 6.29 -7.60
N TYR A 22 2.94 7.38 -7.25
CA TYR A 22 3.42 7.65 -5.90
C TYR A 22 2.56 8.78 -5.32
N VAL A 23 1.94 8.55 -4.16
CA VAL A 23 1.12 9.54 -3.47
C VAL A 23 1.69 9.72 -2.07
N ILE A 24 2.26 10.88 -1.77
CA ILE A 24 2.83 11.17 -0.46
C ILE A 24 1.93 12.16 0.26
N LEU A 25 1.50 11.80 1.47
CA LEU A 25 0.66 12.62 2.32
C LEU A 25 1.48 12.98 3.55
N ILE A 26 1.85 14.24 3.71
CA ILE A 26 2.61 14.76 4.84
C ILE A 26 1.76 15.72 5.68
N GLY A 27 2.13 15.96 6.93
CA GLY A 27 1.45 16.91 7.81
C GLY A 27 1.46 16.42 9.25
N ASP A 28 0.92 17.21 10.18
CA ASP A 28 0.91 16.91 11.61
C ASP A 28 -0.05 15.74 11.96
N THR A 29 -0.01 15.28 13.21
CA THR A 29 -0.84 14.19 13.71
C THR A 29 -2.30 14.60 13.69
N SER A 30 -3.19 13.64 13.44
CA SER A 30 -4.65 13.87 13.43
C SER A 30 -5.19 14.79 12.34
N THR A 31 -4.40 15.19 11.34
CA THR A 31 -4.87 16.06 10.23
C THR A 31 -5.70 15.33 9.16
N GLY A 32 -5.71 13.99 9.16
CA GLY A 32 -6.52 13.16 8.26
C GLY A 32 -5.76 12.30 7.25
N LYS A 33 -4.42 12.30 7.27
CA LYS A 33 -3.57 11.51 6.36
C LYS A 33 -3.95 10.03 6.29
N SER A 34 -4.09 9.36 7.44
CA SER A 34 -4.51 7.95 7.50
C SER A 34 -5.93 7.74 6.99
N VAL A 35 -6.84 8.70 7.17
CA VAL A 35 -8.21 8.61 6.63
C VAL A 35 -8.19 8.63 5.11
N ILE A 36 -7.42 9.54 4.52
CA ILE A 36 -7.23 9.62 3.07
C ILE A 36 -6.64 8.31 2.53
N ALA A 37 -5.57 7.79 3.15
CA ALA A 37 -4.93 6.56 2.72
C ALA A 37 -5.86 5.33 2.80
N LYS A 38 -6.62 5.21 3.89
CA LYS A 38 -7.64 4.16 4.05
C LYS A 38 -8.72 4.28 2.98
N LEU A 39 -9.17 5.49 2.65
CA LEU A 39 -10.11 5.73 1.56
C LEU A 39 -9.49 5.38 0.19
N SER A 40 -8.21 5.65 -0.05
CA SER A 40 -7.52 5.21 -1.27
C SER A 40 -7.53 3.68 -1.44
N VAL A 41 -7.40 2.94 -0.33
CA VAL A 41 -7.54 1.47 -0.34
C VAL A 41 -8.97 1.05 -0.62
N ILE A 42 -9.95 1.65 0.07
CA ILE A 42 -11.37 1.35 -0.13
C ILE A 42 -11.78 1.60 -1.58
N PHE A 43 -11.44 2.76 -2.14
CA PHE A 43 -11.80 3.09 -3.51
C PHE A 43 -11.04 2.26 -4.55
N ASN A 44 -9.82 1.78 -4.27
CA ASN A 44 -9.16 0.80 -5.12
C ASN A 44 -9.90 -0.55 -5.10
N GLU A 45 -10.36 -1.01 -3.94
CA GLU A 45 -11.20 -2.22 -3.82
C GLU A 45 -12.55 -2.03 -4.55
N VAL A 46 -13.17 -0.86 -4.42
CA VAL A 46 -14.42 -0.52 -5.09
C VAL A 46 -14.23 -0.34 -6.60
N ALA A 47 -13.10 0.21 -7.06
CA ALA A 47 -12.73 0.26 -8.47
C ALA A 47 -12.63 -1.14 -9.08
N PHE A 48 -12.19 -2.11 -8.29
CA PHE A 48 -12.08 -3.50 -8.70
C PHE A 48 -13.42 -4.27 -8.63
N LYS A 49 -14.13 -4.18 -7.50
CA LYS A 49 -15.33 -5.00 -7.22
C LYS A 49 -16.66 -4.32 -7.57
N GLY A 50 -16.65 -3.00 -7.76
CA GLY A 50 -17.85 -2.17 -7.77
C GLY A 50 -18.47 -2.01 -6.39
N ILE A 51 -19.47 -1.12 -6.30
CA ILE A 51 -20.27 -0.93 -5.09
C ILE A 51 -21.71 -0.59 -5.44
N LYS A 52 -22.66 -1.20 -4.73
CA LYS A 52 -24.10 -1.06 -5.04
C LYS A 52 -24.86 -0.25 -4.01
N THR A 53 -24.56 -0.41 -2.72
CA THR A 53 -25.34 0.21 -1.64
C THR A 53 -24.46 0.95 -0.66
N ILE A 54 -25.04 1.94 0.03
CA ILE A 54 -24.37 2.64 1.13
C ILE A 54 -24.00 1.69 2.28
N SER A 55 -24.78 0.61 2.47
CA SER A 55 -24.47 -0.39 3.50
C SER A 55 -23.15 -1.09 3.20
N ASN A 56 -22.90 -1.46 1.94
CA ASN A 56 -21.62 -2.03 1.55
C ASN A 56 -20.47 -1.04 1.77
N PHE A 57 -20.69 0.25 1.52
CA PHE A 57 -19.65 1.26 1.78
C PHE A 57 -19.33 1.36 3.27
N LYS A 58 -20.35 1.34 4.12
CA LYS A 58 -20.18 1.32 5.58
C LYS A 58 -19.44 0.06 6.06
N GLU A 59 -19.63 -1.09 5.40
CA GLU A 59 -18.85 -2.30 5.68
C GLU A 59 -17.36 -2.10 5.36
N HIS A 60 -17.02 -1.48 4.22
CA HIS A 60 -15.63 -1.13 3.90
C HIS A 60 -15.04 -0.17 4.93
N LEU A 61 -15.77 0.86 5.36
CA LEU A 61 -15.33 1.76 6.43
C LEU A 61 -15.08 1.03 7.75
N LYS A 62 -15.98 0.10 8.12
CA LYS A 62 -15.87 -0.70 9.34
C LYS A 62 -14.62 -1.59 9.34
N LYS A 63 -14.15 -2.09 8.19
CA LYS A 63 -12.87 -2.84 8.10
C LYS A 63 -11.68 -2.05 8.67
N PHE A 64 -11.75 -0.72 8.58
CA PHE A 64 -10.73 0.22 9.07
C PHE A 64 -11.11 0.92 10.37
N ASN A 65 -12.17 0.47 11.06
CA ASN A 65 -12.73 1.12 12.25
C ASN A 65 -13.12 2.60 12.03
N ILE A 66 -13.58 2.95 10.82
CA ILE A 66 -14.04 4.30 10.49
C ILE A 66 -15.56 4.40 10.67
N SER A 67 -16.01 5.39 11.44
CA SER A 67 -17.43 5.66 11.69
C SER A 67 -17.83 7.13 11.45
N TYR A 68 -17.11 7.82 10.57
CA TYR A 68 -17.27 9.27 10.34
C TYR A 68 -18.36 9.67 9.35
N LEU A 69 -18.96 8.73 8.65
CA LEU A 69 -19.93 9.03 7.59
C LEU A 69 -21.21 9.63 8.19
N LYS A 70 -21.49 10.89 7.84
CA LYS A 70 -22.69 11.64 8.24
C LYS A 70 -23.45 12.14 7.00
N LYS A 71 -24.56 12.87 7.20
CA LYS A 71 -25.38 13.38 6.08
C LYS A 71 -24.65 14.44 5.27
N GLU A 72 -23.90 15.29 5.95
CA GLU A 72 -23.08 16.38 5.40
C GLU A 72 -21.77 15.90 4.75
N SER A 73 -21.43 14.63 4.92
CA SER A 73 -20.23 14.05 4.32
C SER A 73 -20.38 13.92 2.81
N TYR A 74 -19.35 14.37 2.09
CA TYR A 74 -19.25 14.23 0.64
C TYR A 74 -17.95 13.51 0.31
N ILE A 75 -18.03 12.44 -0.47
CA ILE A 75 -16.86 11.75 -0.99
C ILE A 75 -17.07 11.47 -2.47
N LYS A 76 -16.16 11.91 -3.32
CA LYS A 76 -16.18 11.59 -4.75
C LYS A 76 -14.85 11.01 -5.18
N TYR A 77 -14.91 9.84 -5.78
CA TYR A 77 -13.78 9.16 -6.39
C TYR A 77 -14.03 9.07 -7.88
N SER A 78 -13.03 9.40 -8.70
CA SER A 78 -13.15 9.37 -10.16
C SER A 78 -11.92 8.78 -10.83
N ILE A 79 -12.13 8.01 -11.90
CA ILE A 79 -11.09 7.48 -12.80
C ILE A 79 -11.48 7.84 -14.23
N GLY A 80 -10.78 8.81 -14.83
CA GLY A 80 -11.18 9.31 -16.15
C GLY A 80 -12.56 9.96 -16.06
N ASP A 81 -13.49 9.52 -16.89
CA ASP A 81 -14.87 10.02 -16.89
C ASP A 81 -15.77 9.30 -15.87
N ASP A 82 -15.35 8.13 -15.37
CA ASP A 82 -16.13 7.32 -14.42
C ASP A 82 -15.99 7.86 -13.00
N TYR A 83 -17.09 7.88 -12.23
CA TYR A 83 -17.06 8.29 -10.82
C TYR A 83 -18.02 7.51 -9.91
N ILE A 84 -17.67 7.51 -8.63
CA ILE A 84 -18.55 7.19 -7.51
C ILE A 84 -18.61 8.40 -6.60
N GLU A 85 -19.82 8.85 -6.31
CA GLU A 85 -20.11 9.94 -5.40
C GLU A 85 -20.97 9.43 -4.26
N ILE A 86 -20.60 9.82 -3.03
CA ILE A 86 -21.27 9.50 -1.79
C ILE A 86 -21.67 10.82 -1.15
N ASN A 87 -22.98 11.05 -1.03
CA ASN A 87 -23.54 12.28 -0.48
C ASN A 87 -24.92 11.96 0.15
N ASP A 88 -25.25 12.56 1.30
CA ASP A 88 -26.51 12.29 2.02
C ASP A 88 -26.77 10.78 2.23
N ASN A 89 -25.73 10.01 2.58
CA ASN A 89 -25.80 8.55 2.69
C ASN A 89 -26.34 7.82 1.44
N LYS A 90 -26.25 8.43 0.26
CA LYS A 90 -26.62 7.84 -1.02
C LYS A 90 -25.37 7.70 -1.88
N ILE A 91 -25.39 6.69 -2.74
CA ILE A 91 -24.35 6.48 -3.75
C ILE A 91 -24.93 6.88 -5.10
N LYS A 92 -24.18 7.71 -5.83
CA LYS A 92 -24.44 8.07 -7.22
C LYS A 92 -23.22 7.69 -8.05
N ASN A 93 -23.43 7.08 -9.20
CA ASN A 93 -22.38 6.78 -10.16
C ASN A 93 -22.92 6.94 -11.60
N ASN A 94 -22.03 7.05 -12.57
CA ASN A 94 -22.36 7.20 -13.99
C ASN A 94 -22.16 5.89 -14.80
N ASN A 95 -22.56 4.75 -14.23
CA ASN A 95 -22.19 3.40 -14.69
C ASN A 95 -20.75 3.01 -14.38
N PHE A 96 -20.24 3.45 -13.22
CA PHE A 96 -19.04 2.88 -12.61
C PHE A 96 -19.27 1.39 -12.31
N LYS A 97 -19.16 0.56 -13.34
CA LYS A 97 -19.10 -0.89 -13.26
C LYS A 97 -17.64 -1.15 -12.94
N GLY A 98 -17.28 -1.14 -11.65
CA GLY A 98 -15.91 -1.50 -11.23
C GLY A 98 -15.43 -2.70 -12.05
N LEU A 99 -14.16 -2.73 -12.45
CA LEU A 99 -13.59 -3.62 -13.46
C LEU A 99 -13.95 -5.08 -13.16
N GLN A 100 -15.15 -5.51 -13.54
CA GLN A 100 -15.66 -6.84 -13.30
C GLN A 100 -14.60 -7.75 -13.89
N LEU A 101 -13.98 -8.58 -13.04
CA LEU A 101 -13.14 -9.72 -13.40
C LEU A 101 -13.48 -10.11 -14.83
N ASN A 102 -12.65 -9.63 -15.77
CA ASN A 102 -12.93 -9.52 -17.21
C ASN A 102 -14.22 -10.30 -17.57
N GLU A 103 -15.36 -9.66 -17.85
CA GLU A 103 -16.62 -10.40 -18.14
C GLU A 103 -16.37 -11.54 -19.14
N LYS A 104 -15.41 -11.39 -20.07
CA LYS A 104 -14.87 -12.46 -20.92
C LYS A 104 -14.18 -13.63 -20.19
N LYS A 105 -13.28 -13.41 -19.22
CA LYS A 105 -12.70 -14.49 -18.40
C LYS A 105 -13.77 -15.13 -17.52
N LEU A 106 -14.62 -14.35 -16.84
CA LEU A 106 -15.68 -14.92 -16.01
C LEU A 106 -16.70 -15.71 -16.84
N HIS A 107 -17.07 -15.20 -18.01
CA HIS A 107 -17.94 -15.88 -18.99
C HIS A 107 -17.28 -17.11 -19.60
N ASN A 108 -15.99 -17.05 -19.95
CA ASN A 108 -15.25 -18.23 -20.43
C ASN A 108 -15.15 -19.30 -19.35
N LEU A 109 -15.00 -18.91 -18.08
CA LEU A 109 -14.99 -19.82 -16.94
C LEU A 109 -16.38 -20.39 -16.64
N GLN A 110 -17.44 -19.57 -16.75
CA GLN A 110 -18.83 -20.04 -16.69
C GLN A 110 -19.14 -21.00 -17.85
N GLN A 111 -18.65 -20.74 -19.07
CA GLN A 111 -18.79 -21.65 -20.19
C GLN A 111 -18.00 -22.95 -19.98
N LYS A 112 -16.76 -22.88 -19.49
CA LYS A 112 -15.95 -24.06 -19.17
C LYS A 112 -16.63 -24.89 -18.07
N TYR A 113 -17.12 -24.26 -17.01
CA TYR A 113 -17.92 -24.88 -15.96
C TYR A 113 -19.20 -25.54 -16.50
N ASN A 114 -19.97 -24.84 -17.33
CA ASN A 114 -21.21 -25.36 -17.92
C ASN A 114 -20.97 -26.51 -18.90
N ASN A 115 -19.83 -26.52 -19.62
CA ASN A 115 -19.45 -27.62 -20.50
C ASN A 115 -19.06 -28.87 -19.68
N LEU A 116 -18.28 -28.70 -18.62
CA LEU A 116 -17.90 -29.79 -17.71
C LEU A 116 -19.13 -30.44 -17.04
N LEU A 117 -20.15 -29.66 -16.68
CA LEU A 117 -21.41 -30.18 -16.15
C LEU A 117 -22.20 -30.97 -17.20
N LYS A 118 -22.21 -30.55 -18.47
CA LYS A 118 -22.91 -31.27 -19.54
C LYS A 118 -22.30 -32.63 -19.83
N ASP A 119 -20.97 -32.72 -19.82
CA ASP A 119 -20.24 -33.98 -20.06
C ASP A 119 -20.42 -34.98 -18.90
N SER A 120 -20.74 -34.49 -17.69
CA SER A 120 -20.95 -35.32 -16.50
C SER A 120 -22.36 -35.94 -16.34
N ILE A 121 -23.36 -35.52 -17.14
CA ILE A 121 -24.78 -35.92 -16.93
C ILE A 121 -25.24 -37.09 -17.83
N VAL A 122 -24.42 -37.58 -18.77
CA VAL A 122 -24.78 -38.75 -19.59
C VAL A 122 -24.44 -40.04 -18.84
N ILE A 123 -25.35 -40.46 -17.97
CA ILE A 123 -25.26 -41.70 -17.20
C ILE A 123 -25.69 -42.88 -18.08
N ASN A 124 -24.74 -43.74 -18.43
CA ASN A 124 -25.00 -45.13 -18.86
C ASN A 124 -23.89 -46.06 -18.33
N ASP A 125 -24.32 -47.26 -17.93
CA ASP A 125 -23.83 -48.05 -16.82
C ASP A 125 -22.68 -49.04 -17.13
N SER A 126 -21.75 -48.70 -18.05
CA SER A 126 -20.75 -49.69 -18.50
C SER A 126 -19.27 -49.31 -18.42
N ASP A 127 -18.88 -48.13 -17.91
CA ASP A 127 -17.45 -47.73 -17.90
C ASP A 127 -17.03 -46.92 -16.65
N LEU A 128 -17.39 -47.43 -15.48
CA LEU A 128 -17.28 -46.75 -14.19
C LEU A 128 -15.85 -46.29 -13.83
N SER A 129 -14.81 -47.05 -14.16
CA SER A 129 -13.42 -46.73 -13.78
C SER A 129 -12.83 -45.57 -14.61
N LYS A 130 -13.18 -45.51 -15.89
CA LYS A 130 -12.80 -44.43 -16.81
C LYS A 130 -13.56 -43.16 -16.46
N GLN A 131 -14.86 -43.29 -16.17
CA GLN A 131 -15.72 -42.19 -15.72
C GLN A 131 -15.27 -41.60 -14.37
N ILE A 132 -14.83 -42.43 -13.40
CA ILE A 132 -14.25 -41.94 -12.13
C ILE A 132 -12.94 -41.17 -12.37
N SER A 133 -12.13 -41.60 -13.35
CA SER A 133 -10.91 -40.88 -13.74
C SER A 133 -11.23 -39.52 -14.36
N ASP A 134 -12.21 -39.47 -15.27
CA ASP A 134 -12.64 -38.23 -15.94
C ASP A 134 -13.32 -37.25 -14.96
N LEU A 135 -14.08 -37.76 -13.99
CA LEU A 135 -14.63 -36.97 -12.87
C LEU A 135 -13.53 -36.41 -11.95
N LYS A 136 -12.45 -37.14 -11.71
CA LYS A 136 -11.30 -36.63 -10.95
C LYS A 136 -10.56 -35.54 -11.72
N LEU A 137 -10.28 -35.75 -13.01
CA LEU A 137 -9.67 -34.77 -13.90
C LEU A 137 -10.49 -33.47 -13.97
N SER A 138 -11.80 -33.58 -14.17
CA SER A 138 -12.69 -32.40 -14.17
C SER A 138 -12.74 -31.69 -12.81
N PHE A 139 -12.68 -32.43 -11.69
CA PHE A 139 -12.60 -31.82 -10.37
C PHE A 139 -11.27 -31.12 -10.10
N GLU A 140 -10.15 -31.67 -10.58
CA GLU A 140 -8.82 -31.02 -10.53
C GLU A 140 -8.79 -29.75 -11.39
N GLU A 141 -9.32 -29.80 -12.61
CA GLU A 141 -9.43 -28.62 -13.48
C GLU A 141 -10.35 -27.53 -12.90
N LEU A 142 -11.44 -27.92 -12.21
CA LEU A 142 -12.32 -26.99 -11.50
C LEU A 142 -11.62 -26.37 -10.29
N LYS A 143 -10.84 -27.16 -9.55
CA LYS A 143 -9.99 -26.65 -8.45
C LYS A 143 -8.96 -25.67 -8.97
N GLU A 144 -8.25 -25.99 -10.05
CA GLU A 144 -7.28 -25.08 -10.68
C GLU A 144 -7.97 -23.78 -11.13
N THR A 145 -9.12 -23.89 -11.79
CA THR A 145 -9.91 -22.73 -12.21
C THR A 145 -10.34 -21.85 -11.03
N PHE A 146 -10.75 -22.47 -9.92
CA PHE A 146 -11.14 -21.76 -8.70
C PHE A 146 -9.93 -21.11 -8.03
N ILE A 147 -8.77 -21.78 -8.02
CA ILE A 147 -7.49 -21.24 -7.53
C ILE A 147 -7.03 -20.07 -8.41
N ASP A 148 -7.19 -20.14 -9.73
CA ASP A 148 -6.88 -19.06 -10.67
C ASP A 148 -7.79 -17.84 -10.46
N LEU A 149 -9.08 -18.06 -10.21
CA LEU A 149 -10.00 -16.97 -9.85
C LEU A 149 -9.68 -16.37 -8.49
N GLN A 150 -9.41 -17.20 -7.49
CA GLN A 150 -9.07 -16.77 -6.14
C GLN A 150 -7.74 -15.99 -6.14
N SER A 151 -6.76 -16.42 -6.91
CA SER A 151 -5.48 -15.73 -7.09
C SER A 151 -5.64 -14.42 -7.86
N LEU A 152 -6.41 -14.39 -8.95
CA LEU A 152 -6.75 -13.17 -9.69
C LEU A 152 -7.46 -12.14 -8.81
N VAL A 153 -8.35 -12.56 -7.91
CA VAL A 153 -9.00 -11.65 -6.97
C VAL A 153 -8.03 -11.23 -5.88
N HIS A 154 -7.40 -12.19 -5.17
CA HIS A 154 -6.59 -11.93 -3.98
C HIS A 154 -5.34 -11.09 -4.26
N TYR A 155 -4.67 -11.30 -5.39
CA TYR A 155 -3.42 -10.58 -5.71
C TYR A 155 -3.63 -9.19 -6.30
N ASN A 156 -4.83 -8.91 -6.83
CA ASN A 156 -5.23 -7.58 -7.31
C ASN A 156 -5.87 -6.71 -6.23
N LEU A 157 -6.12 -7.23 -5.02
CA LEU A 157 -6.65 -6.43 -3.92
C LEU A 157 -5.60 -5.43 -3.42
N PRO A 158 -6.06 -4.25 -2.96
CA PRO A 158 -5.18 -3.29 -2.32
C PRO A 158 -4.56 -3.87 -1.04
N LEU A 159 -3.35 -3.43 -0.73
CA LEU A 159 -2.63 -3.76 0.48
C LEU A 159 -2.58 -2.54 1.39
N TYR A 160 -2.88 -2.74 2.67
CA TYR A 160 -2.70 -1.72 3.70
C TYR A 160 -1.70 -2.24 4.74
N ILE A 161 -0.58 -1.55 4.88
CA ILE A 161 0.46 -1.86 5.87
C ILE A 161 0.31 -0.86 7.03
N PRO A 162 -0.11 -1.32 8.22
CA PRO A 162 -0.37 -0.45 9.35
C PRO A 162 0.92 0.07 10.01
N THR A 163 0.78 1.16 10.75
CA THR A 163 1.79 1.71 11.65
C THR A 163 2.17 0.70 12.75
N GLU A 164 1.20 -0.05 13.25
CA GLU A 164 1.36 -1.03 14.32
C GLU A 164 2.10 -2.30 13.89
N ARG A 165 2.62 -2.38 12.66
CA ARG A 165 3.30 -3.58 12.13
C ARG A 165 4.47 -4.10 12.99
N ILE A 166 5.08 -3.24 13.80
CA ILE A 166 6.14 -3.64 14.74
C ILE A 166 5.67 -4.72 15.72
N THR A 167 4.36 -4.74 16.04
CA THR A 167 3.76 -5.72 16.94
C THR A 167 3.90 -7.17 16.44
N PHE A 168 3.99 -7.39 15.13
CA PHE A 168 4.20 -8.73 14.55
C PHE A 168 5.59 -9.29 14.87
N SER A 169 6.61 -8.44 14.80
CA SER A 169 7.97 -8.80 15.18
C SER A 169 8.17 -8.92 16.70
N MET A 170 7.42 -8.15 17.49
CA MET A 170 7.50 -8.18 18.95
C MET A 170 6.79 -9.39 19.57
N ALA A 171 5.55 -9.65 19.16
CA ALA A 171 4.70 -10.66 19.78
C ALA A 171 4.95 -12.07 19.22
N GLY A 172 5.51 -12.18 18.01
CA GLY A 172 5.75 -13.46 17.34
C GLY A 172 4.50 -14.34 17.36
N ASN A 173 4.66 -15.60 17.77
CA ASN A 173 3.56 -16.58 17.83
C ASN A 173 2.49 -16.26 18.90
N SER A 174 2.71 -15.27 19.78
CA SER A 174 1.76 -14.91 20.85
C SER A 174 0.53 -14.14 20.34
N LEU A 175 0.56 -13.64 19.10
CA LEU A 175 -0.58 -12.95 18.47
C LEU A 175 -1.82 -13.83 18.35
N ALA A 176 -1.64 -15.14 18.16
CA ALA A 176 -2.75 -16.09 18.09
C ALA A 176 -3.58 -16.09 19.40
N GLY A 177 -2.92 -15.92 20.55
CA GLY A 177 -3.57 -15.79 21.85
C GLY A 177 -4.41 -14.52 21.97
N LEU A 178 -3.97 -13.40 21.36
CA LEU A 178 -4.74 -12.15 21.33
C LEU A 178 -6.04 -12.32 20.51
N TRP A 179 -5.98 -13.06 19.41
CA TRP A 179 -7.17 -13.34 18.58
C TRP A 179 -8.15 -14.29 19.27
N ALA A 180 -7.66 -15.33 19.93
CA ALA A 180 -8.48 -16.29 20.67
C ALA A 180 -9.34 -15.61 21.77
N ASN A 181 -8.87 -14.49 22.30
CA ASN A 181 -9.58 -13.72 23.33
C ASN A 181 -10.53 -12.64 22.79
N ASN A 182 -10.89 -12.68 21.49
CA ASN A 182 -11.82 -11.75 20.85
C ASN A 182 -11.47 -10.26 21.04
N ILE A 183 -10.18 -9.93 21.08
CA ILE A 183 -9.74 -8.53 21.16
C ILE A 183 -10.24 -7.78 19.93
N ASN A 184 -10.79 -6.58 20.15
CA ASN A 184 -11.35 -5.74 19.09
C ASN A 184 -10.24 -5.11 18.24
N ILE A 185 -9.78 -5.86 17.23
CA ILE A 185 -8.77 -5.44 16.26
C ILE A 185 -9.44 -5.21 14.90
N SER A 186 -9.00 -4.18 14.16
CA SER A 186 -9.54 -3.88 12.83
C SER A 186 -9.34 -5.04 11.86
N GLN A 187 -10.25 -5.17 10.88
CA GLN A 187 -10.09 -6.20 9.85
C GLN A 187 -8.83 -5.95 9.02
N SER A 188 -8.47 -4.69 8.76
CA SER A 188 -7.26 -4.34 8.01
C SER A 188 -5.96 -4.85 8.66
N TYR A 189 -5.89 -4.84 10.00
CA TYR A 189 -4.74 -5.38 10.72
C TYR A 189 -4.68 -6.91 10.62
N LYS A 190 -5.83 -7.59 10.72
CA LYS A 190 -5.93 -9.05 10.52
C LYS A 190 -5.55 -9.44 9.09
N ASP A 191 -5.97 -8.66 8.10
CA ASP A 191 -5.64 -8.89 6.69
C ASP A 191 -4.12 -8.77 6.47
N PHE A 192 -3.47 -7.76 7.06
CA PHE A 192 -2.01 -7.64 7.02
C PHE A 192 -1.32 -8.82 7.72
N ALA A 193 -1.79 -9.24 8.90
CA ALA A 193 -1.25 -10.38 9.65
C ALA A 193 -1.24 -11.66 8.80
N ALA A 194 -2.37 -11.94 8.14
CA ALA A 194 -2.50 -13.12 7.27
C ALA A 194 -1.54 -13.07 6.08
N ILE A 195 -1.25 -11.89 5.52
CA ILE A 195 -0.26 -11.73 4.44
C ILE A 195 1.16 -11.87 4.98
N TYR A 196 1.44 -11.34 6.17
CA TYR A 196 2.73 -11.48 6.84
C TYR A 196 3.06 -12.95 7.09
N ASP A 197 2.13 -13.74 7.64
CA ASP A 197 2.36 -15.17 7.87
C ASP A 197 2.67 -15.92 6.57
N LYS A 198 1.92 -15.65 5.49
CA LYS A 198 2.23 -16.20 4.16
C LYS A 198 3.59 -15.77 3.64
N ALA A 199 3.99 -14.52 3.90
CA ALA A 199 5.27 -13.97 3.47
C ALA A 199 6.45 -14.67 4.16
N LYS A 200 6.34 -14.95 5.46
CA LYS A 200 7.35 -15.70 6.22
C LYS A 200 7.53 -17.12 5.69
N GLU A 201 6.42 -17.79 5.37
CA GLU A 201 6.45 -19.12 4.77
C GLU A 201 7.10 -19.14 3.40
N ALA A 202 6.81 -18.14 2.56
CA ALA A 202 7.36 -18.06 1.21
C ALA A 202 8.83 -17.58 1.18
N ILE A 203 9.23 -16.73 2.12
CA ILE A 203 10.54 -16.07 2.15
C ILE A 203 11.28 -16.54 3.41
N LYS A 204 11.92 -17.71 3.32
CA LYS A 204 12.68 -18.30 4.43
C LYS A 204 13.92 -17.49 4.81
N SER A 205 14.44 -16.67 3.89
CA SER A 205 15.55 -15.75 4.17
C SER A 205 15.48 -14.48 3.35
N LEU A 206 15.85 -13.34 3.96
CA LEU A 206 15.92 -12.04 3.28
C LEU A 206 17.11 -11.23 3.79
N LYS A 207 17.97 -10.80 2.88
CA LYS A 207 19.08 -9.88 3.17
C LYS A 207 18.64 -8.42 3.00
N TYR A 208 18.96 -7.58 3.98
CA TYR A 208 18.72 -6.14 3.89
C TYR A 208 19.96 -5.34 4.34
N ASP A 209 20.74 -4.91 3.35
CA ASP A 209 22.05 -4.28 3.56
C ASP A 209 21.97 -2.95 4.29
N SER A 210 20.91 -2.17 4.06
CA SER A 210 20.69 -0.86 4.68
C SER A 210 20.74 -0.92 6.21
N LEU A 211 20.13 -1.93 6.84
CA LEU A 211 20.24 -2.18 8.29
C LEU A 211 21.23 -3.30 8.64
N SER A 212 21.96 -3.82 7.65
CA SER A 212 23.00 -4.84 7.78
C SER A 212 22.51 -6.09 8.52
N PHE A 213 21.34 -6.61 8.14
CA PHE A 213 20.82 -7.85 8.71
C PHE A 213 20.44 -8.87 7.63
N ASP A 214 20.55 -10.14 8.00
CA ASP A 214 20.03 -11.28 7.25
C ASP A 214 18.90 -11.93 8.07
N TYR A 215 17.68 -11.86 7.58
CA TYR A 215 16.52 -12.51 8.19
C TYR A 215 16.47 -13.99 7.83
N HIS A 216 16.03 -14.82 8.78
CA HIS A 216 15.82 -16.24 8.63
C HIS A 216 14.58 -16.73 9.41
N TYR A 217 13.83 -17.64 8.79
CA TYR A 217 12.67 -18.30 9.38
C TYR A 217 12.74 -19.82 9.22
N ASN A 218 12.47 -20.55 10.30
CA ASN A 218 12.56 -22.01 10.37
C ASN A 218 11.24 -22.66 10.86
N ASP A 219 10.10 -22.17 10.37
CA ASP A 219 8.73 -22.64 10.66
C ASP A 219 8.21 -22.36 12.08
N GLU A 220 9.12 -22.21 13.05
CA GLU A 220 8.75 -21.93 14.45
C GLU A 220 9.25 -20.57 14.92
N ASN A 221 10.45 -20.16 14.49
CA ASN A 221 11.13 -18.99 15.04
C ASN A 221 11.67 -18.07 13.94
N GLU A 222 11.58 -16.77 14.21
CA GLU A 222 12.10 -15.70 13.38
C GLU A 222 13.36 -15.13 14.04
N HIS A 223 14.46 -15.10 13.30
CA HIS A 223 15.71 -14.50 13.77
C HIS A 223 16.39 -13.69 12.67
N ILE A 224 17.25 -12.77 13.10
CA ILE A 224 18.17 -12.06 12.22
C ILE A 224 19.61 -12.44 12.56
N VAL A 225 20.49 -12.35 11.57
CA VAL A 225 21.93 -12.27 11.76
C VAL A 225 22.33 -10.82 11.55
N HIS A 226 22.87 -10.18 12.58
CA HIS A 226 23.37 -8.82 12.53
C HIS A 226 24.77 -8.78 13.14
N ASN A 227 25.77 -8.29 12.39
CA ASN A 227 27.18 -8.30 12.81
C ASN A 227 27.66 -9.68 13.27
N ASN A 228 27.35 -10.73 12.50
CA ASN A 228 27.63 -12.14 12.78
C ASN A 228 27.01 -12.70 14.08
N LYS A 229 26.05 -11.99 14.69
CA LYS A 229 25.30 -12.45 15.85
C LYS A 229 23.89 -12.81 15.45
N LYS A 230 23.46 -13.99 15.85
CA LYS A 230 22.06 -14.41 15.76
C LYS A 230 21.27 -13.74 16.89
N ILE A 231 20.18 -13.07 16.54
CA ILE A 231 19.30 -12.35 17.45
C ILE A 231 17.87 -12.73 17.11
N ASP A 232 17.08 -13.14 18.10
CA ASP A 232 15.66 -13.39 17.90
C ASP A 232 14.95 -12.10 17.50
N LEU A 233 13.98 -12.18 16.60
CA LEU A 233 13.36 -10.98 16.04
C LEU A 233 12.73 -10.07 17.11
N ASN A 234 12.16 -10.64 18.17
CA ASN A 234 11.59 -9.90 19.30
C ASN A 234 12.65 -9.16 20.16
N GLN A 235 13.94 -9.50 20.02
CA GLN A 235 15.08 -8.86 20.68
C GLN A 235 15.86 -7.91 19.75
N ALA A 236 15.51 -7.87 18.45
CA ALA A 236 16.11 -6.94 17.51
C ALA A 236 15.75 -5.48 17.83
N SER A 237 16.52 -4.53 17.28
CA SER A 237 16.21 -3.10 17.42
C SER A 237 14.83 -2.76 16.82
N SER A 238 14.15 -1.75 17.38
CA SER A 238 12.84 -1.31 16.91
C SER A 238 12.81 -0.93 15.43
N GLY A 239 13.91 -0.38 14.90
CA GLY A 239 14.06 -0.10 13.48
C GLY A 239 13.97 -1.36 12.62
N ILE A 240 14.64 -2.46 13.02
CA ILE A 240 14.54 -3.75 12.32
C ILE A 240 13.15 -4.36 12.48
N GLN A 241 12.60 -4.34 13.70
CA GLN A 241 11.26 -4.88 13.99
C GLN A 241 10.15 -4.13 13.22
N SER A 242 10.32 -2.83 12.98
CA SER A 242 9.38 -2.02 12.19
C SER A 242 9.51 -2.30 10.69
N VAL A 243 10.74 -2.44 10.18
CA VAL A 243 11.02 -2.58 8.75
C VAL A 243 10.82 -4.00 8.24
N LEU A 244 11.21 -5.03 8.99
CA LEU A 244 11.20 -6.41 8.47
C LEU A 244 9.80 -6.88 8.01
N PRO A 245 8.70 -6.68 8.77
CA PRO A 245 7.36 -7.06 8.30
C PRO A 245 6.96 -6.38 7.00
N LEU A 246 7.33 -5.11 6.86
CA LEU A 246 7.13 -4.34 5.63
C LEU A 246 7.91 -4.99 4.48
N LEU A 247 9.21 -5.28 4.65
CA LEU A 247 10.02 -5.87 3.58
C LEU A 247 9.49 -7.24 3.14
N LEU A 248 9.18 -8.14 4.08
CA LEU A 248 8.70 -9.47 3.76
C LEU A 248 7.39 -9.43 2.97
N VAL A 249 6.42 -8.62 3.44
CA VAL A 249 5.14 -8.47 2.76
C VAL A 249 5.30 -7.88 1.36
N LEU A 250 6.14 -6.84 1.19
CA LEU A 250 6.35 -6.21 -0.12
C LEU A 250 7.03 -7.17 -1.12
N ASN A 251 8.01 -7.96 -0.68
CA ASN A 251 8.65 -8.96 -1.55
C ASN A 251 7.68 -10.08 -1.88
N TYR A 252 6.90 -10.54 -0.90
CA TYR A 252 5.92 -11.60 -1.12
C TYR A 252 4.88 -11.20 -2.17
N ILE A 253 4.31 -10.00 -2.07
CA ILE A 253 3.33 -9.55 -3.09
C ILE A 253 3.97 -9.40 -4.48
N LEU A 254 5.26 -9.06 -4.57
CA LEU A 254 5.96 -8.95 -5.83
C LEU A 254 6.17 -10.34 -6.46
N ILE A 255 6.58 -11.32 -5.66
CA ILE A 255 6.72 -12.73 -6.08
C ILE A 255 5.38 -13.27 -6.61
N GLN A 256 4.27 -12.95 -5.94
CA GLN A 256 2.95 -13.43 -6.34
C GLN A 256 2.31 -12.62 -7.49
N SER A 257 2.90 -11.48 -7.88
CA SER A 257 2.31 -10.63 -8.90
C SER A 257 2.47 -11.24 -10.30
N ASN A 258 1.36 -11.62 -10.94
CA ASN A 258 1.35 -11.97 -12.36
C ASN A 258 1.51 -10.72 -13.23
N LYS A 259 2.17 -10.88 -14.39
CA LYS A 259 2.48 -9.77 -15.34
C LYS A 259 1.25 -9.04 -15.89
N GLU A 260 0.04 -9.60 -15.75
CA GLU A 260 -1.22 -8.98 -16.15
C GLU A 260 -2.08 -8.62 -14.93
N THR A 261 -1.87 -7.44 -14.35
CA THR A 261 -2.63 -7.04 -13.16
C THR A 261 -3.11 -5.58 -13.20
N PHE A 262 -4.25 -5.40 -12.54
CA PHE A 262 -4.92 -4.13 -12.19
C PHE A 262 -3.98 -3.25 -11.34
N ILE A 263 -4.24 -1.93 -11.29
CA ILE A 263 -3.42 -1.01 -10.45
C ILE A 263 -3.69 -1.36 -8.99
N LYS A 264 -2.80 -2.16 -8.39
CA LYS A 264 -2.84 -2.47 -6.96
C LYS A 264 -2.46 -1.22 -6.16
N CYS A 265 -3.34 -0.76 -5.27
CA CYS A 265 -3.00 0.28 -4.31
C CYS A 265 -2.31 -0.34 -3.09
N ILE A 266 -1.11 0.13 -2.77
CA ILE A 266 -0.33 -0.28 -1.60
C ILE A 266 -0.17 0.96 -0.72
N VAL A 267 -0.83 0.95 0.44
CA VAL A 267 -0.62 1.96 1.49
C VAL A 267 0.43 1.46 2.45
N ILE A 268 1.39 2.32 2.77
CA ILE A 268 2.41 2.10 3.79
C ILE A 268 2.31 3.24 4.78
N GLU A 269 1.66 3.04 5.93
CA GLU A 269 1.56 4.08 6.96
C GLU A 269 2.86 4.20 7.75
N GLU A 270 3.38 5.43 7.81
CA GLU A 270 4.56 5.83 8.56
C GLU A 270 5.73 4.83 8.43
N PRO A 271 6.23 4.59 7.19
CA PRO A 271 7.34 3.66 6.95
C PRO A 271 8.61 4.05 7.72
N GLU A 272 8.76 5.34 8.07
CA GLU A 272 9.91 5.91 8.78
C GLU A 272 10.00 5.57 10.27
N ILE A 273 8.94 5.05 10.90
CA ILE A 273 8.93 4.85 12.35
C ILE A 273 10.14 4.03 12.79
N SER A 274 10.82 4.55 13.80
CA SER A 274 12.04 3.99 14.39
C SER A 274 13.27 3.99 13.47
N LEU A 275 13.25 4.72 12.36
CA LEU A 275 14.39 4.86 11.45
C LEU A 275 15.03 6.24 11.52
N PHE A 276 16.36 6.25 11.53
CA PHE A 276 17.14 7.45 11.33
C PHE A 276 16.98 7.98 9.88
N PRO A 277 17.07 9.30 9.62
CA PRO A 277 16.81 9.89 8.30
C PRO A 277 17.47 9.20 7.10
N VAL A 278 18.75 8.82 7.23
CA VAL A 278 19.48 8.11 6.17
C VAL A 278 18.82 6.76 5.83
N ARG A 279 18.33 6.04 6.83
CA ARG A 279 17.64 4.75 6.66
C ARG A 279 16.24 4.90 6.08
N GLN A 280 15.59 6.04 6.29
CA GLN A 280 14.32 6.36 5.64
C GLN A 280 14.53 6.52 4.12
N LYS A 281 15.59 7.24 3.71
CA LYS A 281 15.97 7.38 2.29
C LYS A 281 16.25 6.02 1.66
N GLU A 282 17.03 5.16 2.31
CA GLU A 282 17.34 3.82 1.81
C GLU A 282 16.09 2.92 1.72
N LEU A 283 15.14 3.05 2.66
CA LEU A 283 13.85 2.36 2.59
C LEU A 283 12.99 2.84 1.41
N ILE A 284 12.95 4.15 1.13
CA ILE A 284 12.25 4.68 -0.04
C ILE A 284 12.87 4.17 -1.34
N GLU A 285 14.20 4.20 -1.46
CA GLU A 285 14.89 3.63 -2.62
C GLU A 285 14.57 2.14 -2.80
N TYR A 286 14.50 1.38 -1.71
CA TYR A 286 14.11 -0.02 -1.74
C TYR A 286 12.67 -0.21 -2.26
N ILE A 287 11.71 0.53 -1.72
CA ILE A 287 10.30 0.45 -2.15
C ILE A 287 10.17 0.84 -3.63
N VAL A 288 10.82 1.92 -4.05
CA VAL A 288 10.83 2.35 -5.45
C VAL A 288 11.44 1.27 -6.32
N ASN A 289 12.59 0.69 -5.96
CA ASN A 289 13.22 -0.38 -6.73
C ASN A 289 12.26 -1.57 -6.99
N LEU A 290 11.46 -1.96 -5.99
CA LEU A 290 10.49 -3.05 -6.12
C LEU A 290 9.35 -2.70 -7.10
N PHE A 291 8.83 -1.47 -7.05
CA PHE A 291 7.57 -1.12 -7.72
C PHE A 291 7.71 -0.15 -8.90
N ASN A 292 8.91 0.37 -9.21
CA ASN A 292 9.07 1.39 -10.24
C ASN A 292 8.71 0.89 -11.64
N LYS A 293 8.91 -0.40 -11.93
CA LYS A 293 8.48 -1.04 -13.18
C LYS A 293 7.07 -1.63 -13.11
N SER A 294 6.46 -1.66 -11.93
CA SER A 294 5.09 -2.16 -11.74
C SER A 294 4.03 -1.10 -12.06
N LYS A 295 2.78 -1.53 -12.19
CA LYS A 295 1.61 -0.64 -12.24
C LYS A 295 1.03 -0.35 -10.85
N ALA A 296 1.65 -0.84 -9.78
CA ALA A 296 1.15 -0.60 -8.43
C ALA A 296 1.25 0.88 -8.07
N ARG A 297 0.24 1.37 -7.36
CA ARG A 297 0.24 2.68 -6.71
C ARG A 297 0.76 2.52 -5.30
N ILE A 298 1.71 3.37 -4.90
CA ILE A 298 2.25 3.43 -3.55
C ILE A 298 1.75 4.71 -2.89
N VAL A 299 1.07 4.58 -1.76
CA VAL A 299 0.55 5.70 -0.97
C VAL A 299 1.28 5.70 0.38
N ILE A 300 1.93 6.82 0.73
CA ILE A 300 2.74 6.94 1.94
C ILE A 300 2.24 8.14 2.76
N PRO A 301 1.43 7.90 3.79
CA PRO A 301 1.23 8.83 4.88
C PRO A 301 2.49 8.89 5.75
N THR A 302 3.02 10.08 5.96
CA THR A 302 4.29 10.28 6.67
C THR A 302 4.28 11.60 7.45
N HIS A 303 5.16 11.70 8.44
CA HIS A 303 5.53 12.92 9.13
C HIS A 303 6.93 13.41 8.73
N SER A 304 7.62 12.67 7.87
CA SER A 304 9.04 12.86 7.62
C SER A 304 9.31 13.75 6.39
N PRO A 305 9.95 14.92 6.56
CA PRO A 305 10.47 15.68 5.43
C PRO A 305 11.61 14.94 4.72
N TYR A 306 12.29 13.99 5.39
CA TYR A 306 13.36 13.22 4.76
C TYR A 306 12.85 12.22 3.72
N ILE A 307 11.63 11.70 3.87
CA ILE A 307 10.96 10.90 2.84
C ILE A 307 10.71 11.76 1.60
N LEU A 308 10.26 13.00 1.77
CA LEU A 308 10.09 13.93 0.64
C LEU A 308 11.40 14.26 -0.05
N SER A 309 12.45 14.54 0.72
CA SER A 309 13.79 14.75 0.17
C SER A 309 14.29 13.54 -0.63
N ALA A 310 14.01 12.32 -0.16
CA ALA A 310 14.34 11.10 -0.90
C ALA A 310 13.61 11.05 -2.25
N PHE A 311 12.28 11.23 -2.28
CA PHE A 311 11.52 11.28 -3.53
C PHE A 311 11.96 12.42 -4.46
N ASN A 312 12.26 13.60 -3.91
CA ASN A 312 12.72 14.74 -4.68
C ASN A 312 14.05 14.43 -5.39
N ASN A 313 14.99 13.78 -4.70
CA ASN A 313 16.26 13.36 -5.31
C ASN A 313 16.05 12.36 -6.46
N LEU A 314 15.10 11.44 -6.34
CA LEU A 314 14.76 10.48 -7.41
C LEU A 314 14.16 11.17 -8.65
N ILE A 315 13.40 12.25 -8.45
CA ILE A 315 12.85 13.09 -9.54
C ILE A 315 13.96 13.93 -10.17
N LEU A 316 14.80 14.57 -9.36
CA LEU A 316 15.93 15.37 -9.84
C LEU A 316 16.89 14.56 -10.72
N ALA A 317 17.14 13.29 -10.37
CA ALA A 317 17.93 12.39 -11.21
C ALA A 317 17.30 12.19 -12.60
N LYS A 318 15.97 12.02 -12.67
CA LYS A 318 15.23 11.90 -13.93
C LYS A 318 15.25 13.20 -14.74
N ASN A 319 15.06 14.34 -14.08
CA ASN A 319 15.08 15.66 -14.73
C ASN A 319 16.47 15.97 -15.30
N ALA A 320 17.53 15.77 -14.51
CA ALA A 320 18.91 15.94 -14.95
C ALA A 320 19.25 15.10 -16.18
N TYR A 321 18.73 13.86 -16.25
CA TYR A 321 18.89 13.02 -17.44
C TYR A 321 18.11 13.56 -18.64
N ASN A 322 16.87 14.01 -18.44
CA ASN A 322 16.04 14.54 -19.53
C ASN A 322 16.67 15.82 -20.13
N GLU A 323 17.30 16.66 -19.31
CA GLU A 323 17.97 17.90 -19.72
C GLU A 323 19.36 17.64 -20.32
N ASN A 324 20.07 16.61 -19.85
CA ASN A 324 21.42 16.30 -20.32
C ASN A 324 21.66 14.79 -20.48
N THR A 325 21.04 14.21 -21.51
CA THR A 325 21.05 12.77 -21.78
C THR A 325 22.45 12.16 -21.93
N LYS A 326 23.45 12.96 -22.33
CA LYS A 326 24.85 12.53 -22.48
C LYS A 326 25.53 12.24 -21.13
N ARG A 327 25.04 12.79 -20.02
CA ARG A 327 25.62 12.61 -18.67
C ARG A 327 24.97 11.46 -17.89
N LYS A 328 24.29 10.55 -18.59
CA LYS A 328 23.60 9.40 -17.99
C LYS A 328 24.48 8.61 -17.00
N GLU A 329 25.73 8.33 -17.37
CA GLU A 329 26.65 7.55 -16.54
C GLU A 329 27.02 8.27 -15.24
N GLU A 330 27.20 9.60 -15.28
CA GLU A 330 27.51 10.40 -14.09
C GLU A 330 26.32 10.42 -13.13
N ILE A 331 25.10 10.59 -13.65
CA ILE A 331 23.87 10.59 -12.85
C ILE A 331 23.66 9.20 -12.23
N ASN A 332 23.87 8.13 -13.02
CA ASN A 332 23.68 6.75 -12.59
C ASN A 332 24.66 6.32 -11.47
N LYS A 333 25.81 7.00 -11.33
CA LYS A 333 26.73 6.82 -10.19
C LYS A 333 26.20 7.40 -8.88
N ILE A 334 25.29 8.38 -8.95
CA ILE A 334 24.67 9.02 -7.77
C ILE A 334 23.38 8.28 -7.41
N ILE A 335 22.47 8.13 -8.38
CA ILE A 335 21.19 7.45 -8.24
C ILE A 335 21.00 6.53 -9.44
N ASN A 336 20.83 5.24 -9.19
CA ASN A 336 20.65 4.24 -10.24
C ASN A 336 19.42 4.53 -11.11
N GLU A 337 19.52 4.31 -12.42
CA GLU A 337 18.43 4.56 -13.38
C GLU A 337 17.12 3.84 -13.03
N GLY A 338 17.21 2.68 -12.37
CA GLY A 338 16.04 1.90 -11.93
C GLY A 338 15.21 2.63 -10.87
N LEU A 339 15.79 3.62 -10.20
CA LEU A 339 15.15 4.41 -9.14
C LEU A 339 14.58 5.75 -9.63
N TRP A 340 14.88 6.16 -10.86
CA TRP A 340 14.44 7.45 -11.38
C TRP A 340 12.91 7.49 -11.49
N ILE A 341 12.30 8.56 -11.01
CA ILE A 341 10.85 8.77 -11.01
C ILE A 341 10.53 9.94 -11.94
N ASP A 342 9.59 9.75 -12.86
CA ASP A 342 9.06 10.86 -13.65
C ASP A 342 8.20 11.76 -12.76
N TYR A 343 8.41 13.07 -12.80
CA TYR A 343 7.66 14.04 -12.01
C TYR A 343 6.13 13.87 -12.15
N LYS A 344 5.63 13.49 -13.34
CA LYS A 344 4.19 13.27 -13.56
C LYS A 344 3.62 12.03 -12.87
N GLN A 345 4.48 11.17 -12.32
CA GLN A 345 4.08 9.96 -11.62
C GLN A 345 3.90 10.17 -10.11
N ILE A 346 4.20 11.35 -9.57
CA ILE A 346 4.10 11.62 -8.15
C ILE A 346 3.08 12.72 -7.83
N SER A 347 2.37 12.54 -6.73
CA SER A 347 1.51 13.56 -6.12
C SER A 347 1.91 13.71 -4.66
N VAL A 348 2.15 14.92 -4.20
CA VAL A 348 2.60 15.22 -2.84
C VAL A 348 1.69 16.29 -2.25
N TYR A 349 1.08 15.98 -1.10
CA TYR A 349 0.18 16.89 -0.41
C TYR A 349 0.55 17.04 1.06
N GLU A 350 0.65 18.28 1.51
CA GLU A 350 0.58 18.61 2.93
C GLU A 350 -0.91 18.65 3.36
N ILE A 351 -1.23 17.92 4.42
CA ILE A 351 -2.55 17.88 5.02
C ILE A 351 -2.52 18.69 6.30
N LYS A 352 -3.19 19.84 6.27
CA LYS A 352 -3.22 20.84 7.34
C LYS A 352 -4.63 21.37 7.51
N ASP A 353 -5.10 21.44 8.75
CA ASP A 353 -6.44 21.95 9.10
C ASP A 353 -7.59 21.32 8.29
N GLY A 354 -7.48 20.01 8.02
CA GLY A 354 -8.47 19.26 7.24
C GLY A 354 -8.52 19.62 5.75
N LYS A 355 -7.51 20.33 5.23
CA LYS A 355 -7.34 20.72 3.83
C LYS A 355 -6.05 20.13 3.26
N SER A 356 -5.94 20.11 1.93
CA SER A 356 -4.78 19.62 1.19
C SER A 356 -4.10 20.76 0.45
N ILE A 357 -2.79 20.89 0.63
CA ILE A 357 -1.93 21.84 -0.09
C ILE A 357 -0.97 21.02 -0.94
N THR A 358 -0.95 21.26 -2.26
CA THR A 358 -0.01 20.58 -3.15
C THR A 358 1.41 21.07 -2.92
N LEU A 359 2.36 20.13 -2.87
CA LEU A 359 3.79 20.42 -2.75
C LEU A 359 4.53 20.11 -4.06
N ASN A 360 3.83 19.65 -5.09
CA ASN A 360 4.34 19.54 -6.45
C ASN A 360 4.58 20.95 -7.03
N ASP A 361 5.81 21.23 -7.47
CA ASP A 361 6.16 22.46 -8.20
C ASP A 361 6.17 22.17 -9.71
N ASP A 362 5.12 22.61 -10.39
CA ASP A 362 4.97 22.38 -11.83
C ASP A 362 5.91 23.23 -12.69
N GLU A 363 6.47 24.32 -12.16
CA GLU A 363 7.42 25.16 -12.87
C GLU A 363 8.82 24.52 -12.84
N LEU A 364 9.28 24.15 -11.64
CA LEU A 364 10.60 23.56 -11.41
C LEU A 364 10.63 22.03 -11.56
N LYS A 365 9.48 21.39 -11.73
CA LYS A 365 9.31 19.92 -11.84
C LYS A 365 9.93 19.17 -10.66
N ASN A 366 9.76 19.68 -9.44
CA ASN A 366 10.33 19.13 -8.21
C ASN A 366 9.29 19.16 -7.06
N ILE A 367 9.72 18.80 -5.85
CA ILE A 367 8.87 18.89 -4.65
C ILE A 367 9.32 20.10 -3.82
N ASN A 368 8.39 20.97 -3.46
CA ASN A 368 8.64 22.08 -2.54
C ASN A 368 8.68 21.58 -1.08
N ILE A 369 9.88 21.33 -0.58
CA ILE A 369 10.13 20.81 0.78
C ILE A 369 10.11 21.92 1.83
N SER A 370 10.41 23.17 1.43
CA SER A 370 10.54 24.31 2.35
C SER A 370 9.27 24.65 3.11
N ALA A 371 8.10 24.16 2.65
CA ALA A 371 6.81 24.47 3.23
C ALA A 371 6.50 23.74 4.56
N ILE A 372 7.32 22.78 5.01
CA ILE A 372 6.88 21.76 5.98
C ILE A 372 7.58 21.85 7.33
N ASP A 373 8.82 22.34 7.38
CA ASP A 373 9.65 22.30 8.59
C ASP A 373 9.40 23.46 9.57
N SER A 374 8.12 23.80 9.75
CA SER A 374 7.70 24.85 10.69
C SER A 374 8.12 24.56 12.14
N ALA A 375 8.32 23.30 12.51
CA ALA A 375 8.81 22.94 13.84
C ALA A 375 10.28 23.32 14.03
N SER A 376 11.15 23.05 13.05
CA SER A 376 12.55 23.49 13.13
C SER A 376 12.67 25.01 13.09
N ASP A 377 11.80 25.69 12.33
CA ASP A 377 11.75 27.16 12.32
C ASP A 377 11.41 27.72 13.70
N ILE A 378 10.34 27.21 14.34
CA ILE A 378 9.94 27.62 15.69
C ILE A 378 11.03 27.33 16.72
N LEU A 379 11.65 26.13 16.66
CA LEU A 379 12.71 25.76 17.60
C LEU A 379 13.97 26.62 17.41
N SER A 380 14.30 26.97 16.17
CA SER A 380 15.43 27.85 15.85
C SER A 380 15.15 29.27 16.35
N GLU A 381 13.95 29.80 16.11
CA GLU A 381 13.54 31.11 16.61
C GLU A 381 13.58 31.17 18.15
N GLN A 382 13.09 30.13 18.83
CA GLN A 382 13.19 30.03 20.29
C GLN A 382 14.65 29.96 20.78
N ALA A 383 15.50 29.21 20.07
CA ALA A 383 16.93 29.12 20.40
C ALA A 383 17.62 30.48 20.24
N ASP A 384 17.34 31.19 19.15
CA ASP A 384 17.87 32.53 18.89
C ASP A 384 17.42 33.52 19.97
N GLN A 385 16.13 33.54 20.31
CA GLN A 385 15.60 34.35 21.42
C GLN A 385 16.29 34.06 22.77
N LEU A 386 16.55 32.78 23.07
CA LEU A 386 17.23 32.38 24.31
C LEU A 386 18.72 32.72 24.29
N ILE A 387 19.38 32.66 23.13
CA ILE A 387 20.77 33.06 22.94
C ILE A 387 20.91 34.57 23.15
N ASP A 388 20.01 35.37 22.57
CA ASP A 388 20.00 36.82 22.74
C ASP A 388 19.89 37.19 24.23
N ILE A 389 18.92 36.62 24.95
CA ILE A 389 18.78 36.84 26.41
C ILE A 389 20.03 36.41 27.19
N ARG A 390 20.74 35.38 26.73
CA ARG A 390 21.93 34.85 27.43
C ARG A 390 23.16 35.74 27.25
N TYR A 391 23.25 36.49 26.15
CA TYR A 391 24.42 37.29 25.80
C TYR A 391 24.17 38.80 25.76
N GLU A 392 22.93 39.24 25.98
CA GLU A 392 22.64 40.61 26.41
C GLU A 392 23.13 40.82 27.85
N GLY A 393 24.33 41.42 27.96
CA GLY A 393 24.96 41.93 29.18
C GLY A 393 25.56 43.31 28.95
#